data_AF-A0A0G0YQD0-F1
#
_entry.id   AF-A0A0G0YQD0-F1
#
_cell.length_a   1.000
_cell.length_b   1.000
_cell.length_c   1.000
_cell.angle_alpha   90.00
_cell.angle_beta   90.00
_cell.angle_gamma   90.00
#
_symmetry.space_group_name_H-M   'P 1'
#
loop_
_entity.id
_entity.type
_entity.pdbx_description
1 polymer ?
#
loop_
_entity_poly.entity_id
_entity_poly.type
_entity_poly.pdbx_seq_one_letter_code
_entity_poly.pdbx_strand_id
1 'polypeptide(L)'
;MKILHKIRPIEVKRAFVISQKMRFSRRKGKKYLPKLTEAEFLKKLKQAKTITNKLTERQLDKIIADEYRKRADAYNNADWYRATVTTKEVGVWRRAGGLPPQWTCCSLSQTALRVKKGLKRNSKRIRARSKRAIPRIMEFADVISREKCLSPIVFAGGTGTCGRKWCRKKMKGDVDDGCMRSIALALSGRKTLNVYFGKPKKKP
;
A
#
# COMPACT_ATOMS: atom_id res chain seq x y z
N MET A 1 -2.71 -4.90 16.73
CA MET A 1 -2.74 -3.59 16.07
C MET A 1 -2.62 -2.58 17.17
N LYS A 2 -1.57 -1.79 17.14
CA LYS A 2 -1.26 -0.76 18.14
C LYS A 2 -1.42 0.60 17.46
N ILE A 3 -2.40 1.38 17.91
CA ILE A 3 -2.54 2.79 17.48
C ILE A 3 -1.49 3.60 18.22
N LEU A 4 -0.81 4.50 17.51
CA LEU A 4 0.23 5.37 18.07
C LEU A 4 -0.33 6.76 18.38
N HIS A 5 -0.80 7.48 17.36
CA HIS A 5 -1.40 8.81 17.52
C HIS A 5 -2.29 9.14 16.32
N LYS A 6 -3.20 10.10 16.50
CA LYS A 6 -4.05 10.66 15.45
C LYS A 6 -3.24 11.57 14.52
N ILE A 7 -3.58 11.59 13.23
CA ILE A 7 -2.93 12.43 12.22
C ILE A 7 -3.96 13.11 11.32
N ARG A 8 -3.51 14.11 10.56
CA ARG A 8 -4.36 14.80 9.60
C ARG A 8 -4.51 14.02 8.29
N PRO A 9 -5.69 14.05 7.63
CA PRO A 9 -5.90 13.37 6.35
C PRO A 9 -4.90 13.75 5.26
N ILE A 10 -4.45 15.01 5.23
CA ILE A 10 -3.44 15.50 4.28
C ILE A 10 -2.15 14.66 4.28
N GLU A 11 -1.72 14.12 5.42
CA GLU A 11 -0.51 13.28 5.48
C GLU A 11 -0.69 11.96 4.72
N VAL A 12 -1.88 11.36 4.83
CA VAL A 12 -2.24 10.12 4.14
C VAL A 12 -2.34 10.34 2.64
N LYS A 13 -2.96 11.46 2.24
CA LYS A 13 -3.02 11.89 0.84
C LYS A 13 -1.63 12.11 0.25
N ARG A 14 -0.75 12.79 0.97
CA ARG A 14 0.66 12.99 0.57
C ARG A 14 1.38 11.65 0.43
N ALA A 15 1.24 10.73 1.39
CA ALA A 15 1.84 9.40 1.31
C ALA A 15 1.37 8.63 0.07
N PHE A 16 0.07 8.65 -0.22
CA PHE A 16 -0.48 8.05 -1.43
C PHE A 16 0.17 8.63 -2.69
N VAL A 17 0.15 9.97 -2.85
CA VAL A 17 0.67 10.66 -4.04
C VAL A 17 2.18 10.47 -4.20
N ILE A 18 2.96 10.56 -3.11
CA ILE A 18 4.40 10.26 -3.12
C ILE A 18 4.64 8.83 -3.61
N SER A 19 3.89 7.86 -3.08
CA SER A 19 4.06 6.46 -3.48
C SER A 19 3.69 6.21 -4.94
N GLN A 20 2.75 6.96 -5.52
CA GLN A 20 2.45 6.91 -6.95
C GLN A 20 3.59 7.53 -7.76
N LYS A 21 4.18 8.64 -7.28
CA LYS A 21 5.36 9.27 -7.91
C LYS A 21 6.59 8.35 -7.97
N MET A 22 6.73 7.46 -6.99
CA MET A 22 7.78 6.44 -7.02
C MET A 22 7.58 5.38 -8.12
N ARG A 23 6.36 5.20 -8.66
CA ARG A 23 6.03 4.18 -9.69
C ARG A 23 6.32 4.62 -11.13
N PHE A 24 6.85 5.81 -11.37
CA PHE A 24 7.04 6.33 -12.73
C PHE A 24 8.34 5.82 -13.37
N SER A 25 8.25 4.66 -14.03
CA SER A 25 8.93 4.40 -15.30
C SER A 25 7.85 4.32 -16.38
N ARG A 26 8.02 5.07 -17.49
CA ARG A 26 7.12 5.03 -18.66
C ARG A 26 7.75 4.15 -19.74
N ARG A 27 7.71 2.82 -19.58
CA ARG A 27 7.96 1.91 -20.72
C ARG A 27 6.61 1.35 -21.17
N LYS A 28 6.18 1.70 -22.39
CA LYS A 28 4.92 1.24 -23.00
C LYS A 28 3.66 1.56 -22.16
N GLY A 29 3.56 2.78 -21.62
CA GLY A 29 2.39 3.25 -20.84
C GLY A 29 2.15 2.60 -19.47
N LYS A 30 2.94 1.59 -19.07
CA LYS A 30 2.75 0.86 -17.80
C LYS A 30 3.62 1.46 -16.69
N LYS A 31 3.00 1.91 -15.58
CA LYS A 31 3.67 2.47 -14.39
C LYS A 31 4.21 1.34 -13.48
N TYR A 32 5.52 1.27 -13.28
CA TYR A 32 6.17 0.36 -12.33
C TYR A 32 7.49 0.95 -11.79
N LEU A 33 7.96 0.43 -10.66
CA LEU A 33 9.27 0.81 -10.12
C LEU A 33 10.39 0.28 -11.05
N PRO A 34 11.18 1.17 -11.69
CA PRO A 34 12.33 0.73 -12.50
C PRO A 34 13.37 0.02 -11.61
N LYS A 35 14.33 -0.67 -12.25
CA LYS A 35 15.54 -1.09 -11.53
C LYS A 35 16.29 0.21 -11.20
N LEU A 36 16.61 0.42 -9.93
CA LEU A 36 17.26 1.63 -9.42
C LEU A 36 18.39 1.21 -8.50
N THR A 37 19.41 2.04 -8.38
CA THR A 37 20.32 1.98 -7.23
C THR A 37 19.65 2.58 -6.00
N GLU A 38 20.20 2.33 -4.82
CA GLU A 38 19.70 2.97 -3.59
C GLU A 38 19.78 4.49 -3.65
N ALA A 39 20.89 5.04 -4.15
CA ALA A 39 21.06 6.48 -4.33
C ALA A 39 19.99 7.09 -5.26
N GLU A 40 19.69 6.43 -6.38
CA GLU A 40 18.62 6.85 -7.28
C GLU A 40 17.23 6.76 -6.64
N PHE A 41 16.97 5.69 -5.88
CA PHE A 41 15.73 5.52 -5.14
C PHE A 41 15.53 6.65 -4.13
N LEU A 42 16.55 6.97 -3.34
CA LEU A 42 16.53 8.04 -2.34
C LEU A 42 16.39 9.42 -2.99
N LYS A 43 17.11 9.68 -4.09
CA LYS A 43 16.97 10.94 -4.86
C LYS A 43 15.55 11.12 -5.38
N LYS A 44 14.96 10.07 -5.97
CA LYS A 44 13.57 10.08 -6.46
C LYS A 44 12.57 10.27 -5.34
N LEU A 45 12.79 9.63 -4.19
CA LEU A 45 11.96 9.79 -3.00
C LEU A 45 12.00 11.23 -2.47
N LYS A 46 13.19 11.82 -2.38
CA LYS A 46 13.38 13.22 -1.97
C LYS A 46 12.62 14.16 -2.91
N GLN A 47 12.80 14.01 -4.22
CA GLN A 47 12.07 14.80 -5.22
C GLN A 47 10.54 14.65 -5.09
N ALA A 48 10.05 13.41 -4.94
CA ALA A 48 8.63 13.14 -4.77
C ALA A 48 8.06 13.82 -3.50
N LYS A 49 8.81 13.80 -2.39
CA LYS A 49 8.46 14.50 -1.15
C LYS A 49 8.41 16.01 -1.36
N THR A 50 9.44 16.60 -1.94
CA THR A 50 9.52 18.05 -2.20
C THR A 50 8.33 18.54 -3.04
N ILE A 51 8.03 17.86 -4.14
CA ILE A 51 6.92 18.24 -5.03
C ILE A 51 5.58 18.07 -4.30
N THR A 52 5.36 16.95 -3.63
CA THR A 52 4.05 16.63 -3.04
C THR A 52 3.75 17.47 -1.79
N ASN A 53 4.77 17.87 -1.03
CA ASN A 53 4.60 18.69 0.16
C ASN A 53 4.14 20.12 -0.16
N LYS A 54 4.41 20.63 -1.37
CA LYS A 54 3.92 21.92 -1.85
C LYS A 54 2.44 21.91 -2.24
N LEU A 55 1.83 20.73 -2.38
CA LEU A 55 0.44 20.61 -2.78
C LEU A 55 -0.51 20.87 -1.60
N THR A 56 -1.59 21.60 -1.88
CA THR A 56 -2.71 21.79 -0.97
C THR A 56 -3.56 20.52 -0.88
N GLU A 57 -4.39 20.42 0.16
CA GLU A 57 -5.28 19.27 0.33
C GLU A 57 -6.25 19.10 -0.84
N ARG A 58 -6.82 20.20 -1.36
CA ARG A 58 -7.70 20.21 -2.54
C ARG A 58 -6.98 19.70 -3.80
N GLN A 59 -5.72 20.09 -4.00
CA GLN A 59 -4.92 19.60 -5.14
C GLN A 59 -4.62 18.10 -5.01
N LEU A 60 -4.32 17.63 -3.80
CA LEU A 60 -4.14 16.22 -3.53
C LEU A 60 -5.42 15.42 -3.79
N ASP A 61 -6.58 15.93 -3.37
CA ASP A 61 -7.88 15.29 -3.64
C ASP A 61 -8.17 15.16 -5.12
N LYS A 62 -7.88 16.20 -5.91
CA LYS A 62 -8.01 16.14 -7.37
C LYS A 62 -7.14 15.01 -7.94
N ILE A 63 -5.86 14.95 -7.58
CA ILE A 63 -4.93 13.91 -8.07
C ILE A 63 -5.40 12.50 -7.67
N ILE A 64 -5.93 12.32 -6.46
CA ILE A 64 -6.44 11.02 -6.00
C ILE A 64 -7.73 10.65 -6.72
N ALA A 65 -8.62 11.63 -6.92
CA ALA A 65 -9.90 11.42 -7.57
C ALA A 65 -9.77 11.06 -9.05
N ASP A 66 -8.77 11.64 -9.75
CA ASP A 66 -8.45 11.33 -11.15
C ASP A 66 -8.07 9.84 -11.33
N GLU A 67 -7.48 9.20 -10.31
CA GLU A 67 -7.22 7.75 -10.33
C GLU A 67 -8.45 6.95 -9.87
N TYR A 68 -9.06 7.35 -8.76
CA TYR A 68 -10.24 6.69 -8.21
C TYR A 68 -11.00 7.60 -7.22
N ARG A 69 -12.06 8.28 -7.69
CA ARG A 69 -12.90 9.19 -6.86
C ARG A 69 -13.27 8.62 -5.50
N LYS A 70 -13.75 7.38 -5.44
CA LYS A 70 -14.15 6.71 -4.17
C LYS A 70 -13.02 6.62 -3.14
N ARG A 71 -11.75 6.60 -3.57
CA ARG A 71 -10.60 6.64 -2.66
C ARG A 71 -10.45 8.02 -2.02
N ALA A 72 -10.58 9.09 -2.80
CA ALA A 72 -10.53 10.45 -2.28
C ALA A 72 -11.61 10.65 -1.22
N ASP A 73 -12.84 10.22 -1.52
CA ASP A 73 -13.98 10.29 -0.59
C ASP A 73 -13.70 9.47 0.68
N ALA A 74 -13.22 8.23 0.53
CA ALA A 74 -12.86 7.39 1.67
C ALA A 74 -11.74 7.99 2.53
N TYR A 75 -10.80 8.73 1.93
CA TYR A 75 -9.72 9.39 2.66
C TYR A 75 -10.25 10.59 3.46
N ASN A 76 -11.23 11.30 2.92
CA ASN A 76 -11.88 12.44 3.57
C ASN A 76 -12.84 12.03 4.69
N ASN A 77 -13.44 10.85 4.56
CA ASN A 77 -14.47 10.36 5.49
C ASN A 77 -13.94 9.43 6.59
N ALA A 78 -12.61 9.41 6.81
CA ALA A 78 -11.98 8.61 7.84
C ALA A 78 -11.22 9.48 8.87
N ASP A 79 -11.24 9.03 10.12
CA ASP A 79 -10.26 9.43 11.13
C ASP A 79 -8.98 8.63 10.92
N TRP A 80 -7.85 9.33 10.80
CA TRP A 80 -6.56 8.74 10.47
C TRP A 80 -5.62 8.68 11.66
N TYR A 81 -4.87 7.58 11.73
CA TYR A 81 -3.90 7.32 12.79
C TYR A 81 -2.60 6.77 12.20
N ARG A 82 -1.48 7.06 12.87
CA ARG A 82 -0.29 6.21 12.75
C ARG A 82 -0.50 4.97 13.62
N ALA A 83 -0.20 3.81 13.06
CA ALA A 83 -0.35 2.55 13.77
C ALA A 83 0.73 1.55 13.37
N THR A 84 0.93 0.55 14.22
CA THR A 84 1.70 -0.65 13.92
C THR A 84 0.75 -1.85 13.85
N VAL A 85 0.84 -2.62 12.77
CA VAL A 85 0.02 -3.82 12.53
C VAL A 85 0.90 -5.04 12.35
N THR A 86 0.44 -6.20 12.81
CA THR A 86 1.11 -7.45 12.41
C THR A 86 0.64 -7.91 11.04
N THR A 87 1.46 -8.66 10.31
CA THR A 87 1.08 -9.25 9.01
C THR A 87 -0.03 -10.30 9.13
N LYS A 88 -0.37 -10.75 10.35
CA LYS A 88 -1.51 -11.63 10.64
C LYS A 88 -2.82 -10.87 10.80
N GLU A 89 -2.79 -9.57 11.06
CA GLU A 89 -3.98 -8.77 11.38
C GLU A 89 -4.60 -8.06 10.18
N VAL A 90 -3.82 -7.87 9.12
CA VAL A 90 -4.25 -7.17 7.90
C VAL A 90 -4.27 -8.13 6.72
N GLY A 91 -5.02 -7.78 5.67
CA GLY A 91 -4.89 -8.42 4.37
C GLY A 91 -4.97 -7.43 3.22
N VAL A 92 -4.74 -7.90 2.01
CA VAL A 92 -4.57 -7.05 0.82
C VAL A 92 -5.80 -7.06 -0.08
N TRP A 93 -6.00 -5.99 -0.84
CA TRP A 93 -7.11 -5.88 -1.79
C TRP A 93 -7.21 -7.10 -2.72
N ARG A 94 -8.45 -7.45 -3.08
CA ARG A 94 -8.80 -8.39 -4.14
C ARG A 94 -7.86 -8.25 -5.35
N ARG A 95 -7.22 -9.35 -5.73
CA ARG A 95 -6.35 -9.42 -6.92
C ARG A 95 -5.20 -8.39 -6.92
N ALA A 96 -4.74 -7.94 -5.74
CA ALA A 96 -3.60 -7.03 -5.63
C ALA A 96 -2.42 -7.50 -6.48
N GLY A 97 -1.87 -6.61 -7.33
CA GLY A 97 -0.77 -6.95 -8.24
C GLY A 97 -1.11 -7.94 -9.35
N GLY A 98 -2.39 -8.30 -9.53
CA GLY A 98 -2.83 -9.36 -10.43
C GLY A 98 -2.76 -10.76 -9.81
N LEU A 99 -2.70 -10.87 -8.48
CA LEU A 99 -2.71 -12.16 -7.79
C LEU A 99 -4.07 -12.86 -7.89
N PRO A 100 -4.13 -14.20 -7.74
CA PRO A 100 -5.39 -14.92 -7.65
C PRO A 100 -6.24 -14.42 -6.47
N PRO A 101 -7.56 -14.23 -6.62
CA PRO A 101 -8.44 -13.81 -5.53
C PRO A 101 -8.21 -14.66 -4.29
N GLN A 102 -8.19 -15.99 -4.43
CA GLN A 102 -8.05 -16.94 -3.33
C GLN A 102 -6.81 -16.63 -2.48
N TRP A 103 -5.72 -16.14 -3.09
CA TRP A 103 -4.49 -15.75 -2.37
C TRP A 103 -4.65 -14.47 -1.57
N THR A 104 -5.41 -13.51 -2.09
CA THR A 104 -5.71 -12.22 -1.44
C THR A 104 -6.84 -12.28 -0.41
N CYS A 105 -7.47 -13.45 -0.21
CA CYS A 105 -8.53 -13.63 0.79
C CYS A 105 -8.06 -14.07 2.18
N CYS A 106 -6.75 -14.09 2.38
CA CYS A 106 -6.14 -14.53 3.61
C CYS A 106 -5.48 -13.34 4.33
N SER A 107 -4.79 -13.59 5.45
CA SER A 107 -3.93 -12.57 6.03
C SER A 107 -2.80 -12.18 5.07
N LEU A 108 -2.17 -11.04 5.30
CA LEU A 108 -1.00 -10.60 4.55
C LEU A 108 0.14 -11.63 4.67
N SER A 109 0.36 -12.19 5.86
CA SER A 109 1.33 -13.27 6.10
C SER A 109 1.05 -14.49 5.22
N GLN A 110 -0.19 -14.97 5.17
CA GLN A 110 -0.60 -16.10 4.33
C GLN A 110 -0.50 -15.77 2.84
N THR A 111 -0.86 -14.54 2.46
CA THR A 111 -0.72 -14.04 1.08
C THR A 111 0.75 -14.07 0.66
N ALA A 112 1.65 -13.53 1.50
CA ALA A 112 3.08 -13.52 1.26
C ALA A 112 3.64 -14.94 1.10
N LEU A 113 3.24 -15.90 1.95
CA LEU A 113 3.67 -17.29 1.82
C LEU A 113 3.26 -17.91 0.46
N ARG A 114 2.03 -17.65 0.01
CA ARG A 114 1.56 -18.12 -1.31
C ARG A 114 2.33 -17.47 -2.45
N VAL A 115 2.62 -16.17 -2.35
CA VAL A 115 3.45 -15.46 -3.31
C VAL A 115 4.88 -16.02 -3.33
N LYS A 116 5.50 -16.28 -2.17
CA LYS A 116 6.84 -16.90 -2.07
C LYS A 116 6.89 -18.23 -2.84
N LYS A 117 5.94 -19.13 -2.56
CA LYS A 117 5.82 -20.42 -3.25
C LYS A 117 5.61 -20.25 -4.75
N GLY A 118 4.74 -19.32 -5.15
CA GLY A 118 4.46 -19.07 -6.57
C GLY A 118 5.62 -18.42 -7.34
N LEU A 119 6.41 -17.55 -6.71
CA LEU A 119 7.60 -16.96 -7.32
C LEU A 119 8.69 -18.03 -7.49
N LYS A 120 8.97 -18.83 -6.45
CA LYS A 120 9.95 -19.93 -6.50
C LYS A 120 9.63 -20.94 -7.61
N ARG A 121 8.35 -21.23 -7.85
CA ARG A 121 7.89 -22.17 -8.89
C ARG A 121 7.60 -21.53 -10.24
N ASN A 122 7.93 -20.25 -10.44
CA ASN A 122 7.58 -19.47 -11.63
C ASN A 122 6.10 -19.59 -12.06
N SER A 123 5.18 -19.73 -11.09
CA SER A 123 3.78 -20.10 -11.34
C SER A 123 3.08 -19.18 -12.34
N LYS A 124 2.35 -19.75 -13.31
CA LYS A 124 1.48 -19.01 -14.25
C LYS A 124 0.35 -18.25 -13.53
N ARG A 125 0.04 -18.61 -12.27
CA ARG A 125 -0.96 -17.92 -11.44
C ARG A 125 -0.49 -16.54 -10.97
N ILE A 126 0.81 -16.25 -10.95
CA ILE A 126 1.34 -14.91 -10.66
C ILE A 126 1.50 -14.13 -11.96
N ARG A 127 0.75 -13.04 -12.10
CA ARG A 127 0.86 -12.15 -13.27
C ARG A 127 2.22 -11.43 -13.31
N ALA A 128 2.64 -11.04 -14.51
CA ALA A 128 3.91 -10.36 -14.77
C ALA A 128 4.14 -9.11 -13.89
N ARG A 129 3.07 -8.40 -13.51
CA ARG A 129 3.15 -7.24 -12.60
C ARG A 129 3.74 -7.63 -11.25
N SER A 130 3.16 -8.61 -10.56
CA SER A 130 3.68 -9.08 -9.26
C SER A 130 5.07 -9.71 -9.38
N LYS A 131 5.31 -10.54 -10.42
CA LYS A 131 6.63 -11.16 -10.67
C LYS A 131 7.76 -10.12 -10.76
N ARG A 132 7.49 -8.98 -11.41
CA ARG A 132 8.45 -7.90 -11.58
C ARG A 132 8.52 -6.95 -10.39
N ALA A 133 7.37 -6.54 -9.84
CA ALA A 133 7.31 -5.46 -8.86
C ALA A 133 7.77 -5.91 -7.48
N ILE A 134 7.38 -7.11 -7.03
CA ILE A 134 7.64 -7.56 -5.67
C ILE A 134 9.14 -7.71 -5.39
N PRO A 135 9.95 -8.40 -6.23
CA PRO A 135 11.39 -8.49 -5.99
C PRO A 135 12.08 -7.12 -5.92
N ARG A 136 11.77 -6.21 -6.83
CA ARG A 136 12.33 -4.85 -6.84
C ARG A 136 11.97 -4.02 -5.62
N ILE A 137 10.78 -4.23 -5.07
CA ILE A 137 10.39 -3.55 -3.83
C ILE A 137 11.15 -4.13 -2.63
N MET A 138 11.43 -5.44 -2.64
CA MET A 138 12.19 -6.10 -1.57
C MET A 138 13.63 -5.57 -1.46
N GLU A 139 14.25 -5.18 -2.58
CA GLU A 139 15.57 -4.53 -2.62
C GLU A 139 15.63 -3.27 -1.73
N PHE A 140 14.50 -2.57 -1.54
CA PHE A 140 14.40 -1.37 -0.71
C PHE A 140 13.57 -1.58 0.56
N ALA A 141 13.41 -2.82 1.01
CA ALA A 141 12.53 -3.15 2.15
C ALA A 141 12.87 -2.34 3.40
N ASP A 142 14.15 -2.11 3.67
CA ASP A 142 14.61 -1.36 4.84
C ASP A 142 14.25 0.11 4.77
N VAL A 143 14.55 0.76 3.65
CA VAL A 143 14.16 2.15 3.40
C VAL A 143 12.64 2.32 3.46
N ILE A 144 11.89 1.45 2.78
CA ILE A 144 10.42 1.50 2.73
C ILE A 144 9.80 1.34 4.12
N SER A 145 10.38 0.50 4.97
CA SER A 145 9.84 0.26 6.30
C SER A 145 9.98 1.43 7.26
N ARG A 146 11.04 2.24 7.09
CA ARG A 146 11.36 3.41 7.92
C ARG A 146 10.69 4.68 7.41
N GLU A 147 10.50 4.80 6.09
CA GLU A 147 9.95 6.00 5.49
C GLU A 147 8.42 6.10 5.65
N LYS A 148 7.96 7.11 6.41
CA LYS A 148 6.54 7.32 6.71
C LYS A 148 5.69 7.49 5.45
N CYS A 149 6.17 8.21 4.44
CA CYS A 149 5.39 8.44 3.23
C CYS A 149 5.28 7.22 2.32
N LEU A 150 6.02 6.14 2.61
CA LEU A 150 5.92 4.86 1.93
C LEU A 150 5.16 3.80 2.74
N SER A 151 4.72 4.14 3.95
CA SER A 151 3.87 3.28 4.77
C SER A 151 2.58 2.90 4.03
N PRO A 152 2.12 1.64 4.13
CA PRO A 152 0.81 1.25 3.58
C PRO A 152 -0.34 2.05 4.18
N ILE A 153 -1.39 2.23 3.38
CA ILE A 153 -2.64 2.86 3.80
C ILE A 153 -3.67 1.74 4.01
N VAL A 154 -4.20 1.66 5.22
CA VAL A 154 -5.03 0.55 5.70
C VAL A 154 -6.32 1.13 6.26
N PHE A 155 -7.45 0.63 5.79
CA PHE A 155 -8.73 0.89 6.44
C PHE A 155 -9.04 -0.17 7.50
N ALA A 156 -9.85 0.18 8.48
CA ALA A 156 -10.52 -0.82 9.32
C ALA A 156 -11.23 -1.86 8.43
N GLY A 157 -11.27 -3.11 8.90
CA GLY A 157 -11.81 -4.22 8.11
C GLY A 157 -13.24 -3.95 7.63
N GLY A 158 -13.47 -4.07 6.32
CA GLY A 158 -14.78 -3.84 5.72
C GLY A 158 -15.19 -2.37 5.54
N THR A 159 -14.30 -1.40 5.79
CA THR A 159 -14.59 0.02 5.65
C THR A 159 -13.80 0.66 4.48
N GLY A 160 -13.95 1.97 4.28
CA GLY A 160 -13.22 2.73 3.27
C GLY A 160 -13.64 2.35 1.85
N THR A 161 -12.69 1.90 1.02
CA THR A 161 -12.95 1.47 -0.37
C THR A 161 -13.58 0.07 -0.48
N CYS A 162 -13.77 -0.63 0.65
CA CYS A 162 -14.40 -1.95 0.72
C CYS A 162 -13.74 -3.00 -0.19
N GLY A 163 -12.41 -2.90 -0.39
CA GLY A 163 -11.67 -3.74 -1.34
C GLY A 163 -11.69 -5.24 -1.04
N ARG A 164 -12.10 -5.63 0.17
CA ARG A 164 -12.18 -7.03 0.62
C ARG A 164 -13.58 -7.46 1.03
N LYS A 165 -14.64 -6.72 0.63
CA LYS A 165 -16.05 -7.08 0.90
C LYS A 165 -16.45 -8.50 0.47
N TRP A 166 -15.75 -9.04 -0.52
CA TRP A 166 -15.98 -10.36 -1.09
C TRP A 166 -15.41 -11.51 -0.24
N CYS A 167 -14.56 -11.22 0.75
CA CYS A 167 -13.96 -12.21 1.61
C CYS A 167 -14.80 -12.48 2.84
N ARG A 168 -15.18 -13.74 3.06
CA ARG A 168 -15.85 -14.18 4.29
C ARG A 168 -14.99 -13.95 5.54
N LYS A 169 -13.68 -14.16 5.42
CA LYS A 169 -12.72 -13.89 6.51
C LYS A 169 -12.46 -12.39 6.65
N LYS A 170 -13.02 -11.79 7.70
CA LYS A 170 -12.74 -10.39 8.09
C LYS A 170 -11.37 -10.30 8.77
N MET A 171 -10.61 -9.25 8.43
CA MET A 171 -9.34 -8.90 9.06
C MET A 171 -9.52 -7.62 9.88
N LYS A 172 -8.60 -7.30 10.79
CA LYS A 172 -8.65 -6.04 11.54
C LYS A 172 -8.45 -4.82 10.63
N GLY A 173 -7.71 -4.99 9.53
CA GLY A 173 -7.58 -3.97 8.50
C GLY A 173 -7.37 -4.51 7.10
N ASP A 174 -7.79 -3.71 6.13
CA ASP A 174 -7.68 -3.98 4.71
C ASP A 174 -6.74 -2.95 4.07
N VAL A 175 -5.64 -3.42 3.48
CA VAL A 175 -4.68 -2.57 2.79
C VAL A 175 -5.32 -2.05 1.50
N ASP A 176 -5.55 -0.73 1.44
CA ASP A 176 -6.06 -0.03 0.25
C ASP A 176 -4.90 0.29 -0.70
N ASP A 177 -3.92 1.06 -0.22
CA ASP A 177 -2.72 1.38 -0.98
C ASP A 177 -1.47 0.76 -0.36
N GLY A 178 -0.54 0.38 -1.23
CA GLY A 178 0.70 -0.29 -0.83
C GLY A 178 0.54 -1.79 -0.64
N CYS A 179 -0.45 -2.44 -1.28
CA CYS A 179 -0.58 -3.90 -1.24
C CYS A 179 0.71 -4.64 -1.65
N MET A 180 1.32 -4.29 -2.79
CA MET A 180 2.56 -4.93 -3.25
C MET A 180 3.74 -4.63 -2.31
N ARG A 181 3.79 -3.42 -1.73
CA ARG A 181 4.79 -3.05 -0.70
C ARG A 181 4.63 -3.89 0.56
N SER A 182 3.39 -4.02 1.04
CA SER A 182 3.07 -4.83 2.21
C SER A 182 3.46 -6.30 2.00
N ILE A 183 3.18 -6.85 0.82
CA ILE A 183 3.58 -8.23 0.47
C ILE A 183 5.10 -8.36 0.43
N ALA A 184 5.81 -7.42 -0.22
CA ALA A 184 7.26 -7.42 -0.28
C ALA A 184 7.90 -7.34 1.12
N LEU A 185 7.43 -6.43 1.98
CA LEU A 185 7.91 -6.31 3.36
C LEU A 185 7.69 -7.59 4.15
N ALA A 186 6.52 -8.23 4.01
CA ALA A 186 6.24 -9.51 4.65
C ALA A 186 7.12 -10.65 4.13
N LEU A 187 7.45 -10.65 2.83
CA LEU A 187 8.38 -11.61 2.21
C LEU A 187 9.82 -11.41 2.70
N SER A 188 10.23 -10.17 2.96
CA SER A 188 11.53 -9.83 3.58
C SER A 188 11.58 -10.16 5.09
N GLY A 189 10.61 -10.89 5.63
CA GLY A 189 10.62 -11.36 7.02
C GLY A 189 9.99 -10.40 8.04
N ARG A 190 9.49 -9.23 7.62
CA ARG A 190 8.88 -8.27 8.55
C ARG A 190 7.54 -8.79 9.07
N LYS A 191 7.48 -9.03 10.38
CA LYS A 191 6.26 -9.50 11.07
C LYS A 191 5.30 -8.36 11.40
N THR A 192 5.82 -7.14 11.51
CA THR A 192 5.08 -5.91 11.82
C THR A 192 5.32 -4.84 10.75
N LEU A 193 4.32 -3.99 10.53
CA LEU A 193 4.36 -2.89 9.57
C LEU A 193 3.86 -1.61 10.23
N ASN A 194 4.53 -0.49 9.94
CA ASN A 194 4.02 0.84 10.22
C ASN A 194 3.05 1.25 9.11
N VAL A 195 1.87 1.70 9.48
CA VAL A 195 0.78 2.00 8.54
C VAL A 195 0.09 3.31 8.89
N TYR A 196 -0.57 3.87 7.88
CA TYR A 196 -1.66 4.81 8.07
C TYR A 196 -2.94 4.02 8.23
N PHE A 197 -3.61 4.14 9.37
CA PHE A 197 -4.82 3.39 9.70
C PHE A 197 -6.05 4.31 9.75
N GLY A 198 -7.02 4.05 8.90
CA GLY A 198 -8.26 4.83 8.78
C GLY A 198 -9.43 4.11 9.43
N LYS A 199 -10.13 4.79 10.34
CA LYS A 199 -11.41 4.35 10.91
C LYS A 199 -12.55 5.21 10.37
N PRO A 200 -13.77 4.70 10.22
CA PRO A 200 -14.93 5.54 9.96
C PRO A 200 -15.03 6.64 11.02
N LYS A 201 -15.33 7.88 10.60
CA LYS A 201 -15.69 8.93 11.54
C LYS A 201 -16.90 8.46 12.36
N LYS A 202 -16.89 8.70 13.67
CA LYS A 202 -18.12 8.54 14.46
C LYS A 202 -19.17 9.45 13.83
N LYS A 203 -20.38 8.91 13.57
CA LYS A 203 -21.50 9.78 13.23
C LYS A 203 -21.69 10.76 14.40
N PRO A 204 -21.92 12.05 14.13
CA PRO A 204 -22.30 12.99 15.18
C PRO A 204 -23.56 12.50 15.89
#